data_AF-A0A947P0H5-F1
#
_entry.id   AF-A0A947P0H5-F1
#
_cell.length_a   1.000
_cell.length_b   1.000
_cell.length_c   1.000
_cell.angle_alpha   90.00
_cell.angle_beta   90.00
_cell.angle_gamma   90.00
#
_symmetry.space_group_name_H-M   'P 1'
#
loop_
_entity.id
_entity.type
_entity.pdbx_description
1 polymer ?
#
loop_
_entity_poly.entity_id
_entity_poly.type
_entity_poly.pdbx_seq_one_letter_code
_entity_poly.pdbx_strand_id
1 'polypeptide(L)' 'MAEFKCEKCGATAEGRCKPKKCTACGAADVMVKKEEAKSSGCGCSCGK' A
#
# COMPACT_ATOMS: atom_id res chain seq x y z
N MET A 1 -8.91 -3.92 -12.13
CA MET A 1 -7.65 -4.57 -11.69
C MET A 1 -7.06 -3.66 -10.65
N ALA A 2 -6.55 -4.18 -9.53
CA ALA A 2 -6.00 -3.34 -8.48
C ALA A 2 -4.53 -3.04 -8.81
N GLU A 3 -4.15 -1.75 -8.82
CA GLU A 3 -2.75 -1.35 -8.86
C GLU A 3 -2.17 -1.33 -7.44
N PHE A 4 -1.03 -1.99 -7.22
CA PHE A 4 -0.30 -2.00 -5.96
C PHE A 4 1.06 -1.33 -6.16
N LYS A 5 1.30 -0.21 -5.50
CA LYS A 5 2.56 0.51 -5.51
C LYS A 5 3.40 0.12 -4.29
N CYS A 6 4.69 -0.11 -4.49
CA CYS A 6 5.62 -0.35 -3.41
C CYS A 6 6.04 0.98 -2.79
N GLU A 7 5.87 1.12 -1.48
CA GLU A 7 6.27 2.33 -0.73
C GLU A 7 7.79 2.41 -0.48
N LYS A 8 8.53 1.30 -0.62
CA LYS A 8 10.00 1.27 -0.44
C LYS A 8 10.78 1.63 -1.69
N CYS A 9 10.42 1.06 -2.84
CA CYS A 9 11.15 1.25 -4.10
C CYS A 9 10.35 1.95 -5.19
N GLY A 10 9.04 2.16 -4.99
CA GLY A 10 8.18 2.81 -5.98
C GLY A 10 7.62 1.91 -7.07
N ALA A 11 7.98 0.61 -7.10
CA ALA A 11 7.51 -0.33 -8.12
C ALA A 11 5.99 -0.54 -8.08
N THR A 12 5.34 -0.56 -9.23
CA THR A 12 3.89 -0.83 -9.37
C THR A 12 3.63 -2.22 -9.92
N ALA A 13 2.70 -2.95 -9.30
CA ALA A 13 2.20 -4.23 -9.77
C ALA A 13 0.69 -4.18 -9.93
N GLU A 14 0.19 -4.64 -11.07
CA GLU A 14 -1.24 -4.70 -11.38
C GLU A 14 -1.76 -6.13 -11.28
N GLY A 15 -2.89 -6.34 -10.60
CA GLY A 15 -3.42 -7.68 -10.45
C GLY A 15 -4.72 -7.77 -9.66
N ARG A 16 -5.29 -8.98 -9.60
CA ARG A 16 -6.47 -9.26 -8.77
C ARG A 16 -6.10 -9.45 -7.30
N CYS A 17 -4.90 -9.94 -7.01
CA CYS A 17 -4.41 -10.21 -5.66
C CYS A 17 -3.25 -9.28 -5.27
N LYS A 18 -3.22 -8.87 -4.00
CA LYS A 18 -2.09 -8.13 -3.40
C LYS A 18 -0.85 -9.03 -3.35
N PRO A 19 0.29 -8.65 -3.96
CA PRO A 19 1.47 -9.48 -3.91
C PRO A 19 2.08 -9.47 -2.50
N LYS A 20 2.55 -10.64 -2.03
CA LYS A 20 3.13 -10.82 -0.68
C LYS A 20 4.48 -10.12 -0.52
N LYS A 21 5.24 -10.03 -1.62
CA LYS A 21 6.58 -9.47 -1.68
C LYS A 21 6.68 -8.61 -2.93
N CYS A 22 7.40 -7.49 -2.84
CA CYS A 22 7.73 -6.68 -3.99
C CYS A 22 8.72 -7.46 -4.89
N THR A 23 8.42 -7.58 -6.17
CA THR A 23 9.30 -8.23 -7.16
C THR A 23 10.54 -7.41 -7.50
N ALA A 24 10.52 -6.10 -7.26
CA ALA A 24 11.65 -5.22 -7.58
C ALA A 24 12.68 -5.14 -6.44
N CYS A 25 12.23 -5.08 -5.18
CA CYS A 25 13.13 -4.91 -4.02
C CYS A 25 13.11 -6.08 -3.03
N GLY A 26 12.23 -7.07 -3.21
CA GLY A 26 12.13 -8.25 -2.33
C GLY A 26 11.48 -7.99 -0.97
N ALA A 27 11.14 -6.74 -0.63
CA ALA A 27 10.52 -6.40 0.64
C ALA A 27 9.10 -6.99 0.76
N ALA A 28 8.76 -7.50 1.95
CA ALA A 28 7.44 -8.05 2.27
C ALA A 28 6.52 -6.97 2.85
N ASP A 29 5.21 -7.08 2.59
CA ASP A 29 4.16 -6.19 3.13
C ASP A 29 4.24 -4.70 2.73
N VAL A 30 5.12 -4.33 1.81
CA VAL A 30 5.34 -2.93 1.37
C VAL A 30 4.48 -2.50 0.18
N MET A 31 3.54 -3.33 -0.25
CA MET A 31 2.73 -3.06 -1.42
C MET A 31 1.42 -2.42 -0.97
N VAL A 32 1.14 -1.20 -1.42
CA VAL A 32 -0.08 -0.45 -1.10
C VAL A 32 -0.94 -0.30 -2.33
N LYS A 33 -2.24 -0.52 -2.18
CA LYS A 33 -3.17 -0.40 -3.31
C LYS A 33 -3.32 1.08 -3.66
N LYS A 34 -2.92 1.43 -4.88
CA LYS A 34 -2.82 2.81 -5.40
C LYS A 34 -4.19 3.47 -5.54
N GLU A 35 -5.26 2.70 -5.71
CA GLU A 35 -6.63 3.19 -5.83
C GLU A 35 -7.28 3.58 -4.49
N GLU A 36 -6.73 3.18 -3.33
CA GLU A 36 -7.31 3.44 -2.01
C GLU A 36 -6.39 4.29 -1.11
N ALA A 37 -5.57 5.15 -1.70
CA ALA A 37 -4.80 6.15 -0.96
C ALA A 37 -5.65 7.38 -0.57
N LYS A 38 -6.83 7.16 0.04
CA LYS A 38 -7.49 8.18 0.86
C LYS A 38 -8.50 7.54 1.82
N SER A 39 -8.09 7.29 3.06
CA SER A 39 -8.83 7.64 4.29
C SER A 39 -8.36 6.78 5.47
N SER A 40 -7.54 7.37 6.33
CA SER A 40 -7.36 7.08 7.76
C SER A 40 -6.48 8.22 8.27
N GLY A 41 -7.00 9.33 8.79
CA GLY A 41 -8.10 9.41 9.74
C GLY A 41 -7.60 9.09 11.15
N CYS A 42 -6.56 9.78 11.64
CA CYS A 42 -6.31 9.87 13.08
C CYS A 42 -6.90 11.19 13.59
N GLY A 43 -8.23 11.22 13.69
CA GLY A 43 -8.94 12.11 14.59
C GLY A 43 -8.93 11.47 15.97
N CYS A 44 -7.81 11.57 16.70
CA CYS A 44 -7.83 11.32 18.14
C CYS A 44 -8.33 12.60 18.82
N SER A 45 -9.65 12.73 18.91
CA SER A 45 -10.30 13.39 20.03
C SER A 45 -9.99 12.59 21.29
N CYS A 46 -8.94 12.94 22.01
CA CYS A 46 -8.79 12.56 23.41
C CYS A 46 -8.92 13.83 24.24
N GLY A 47 -10.12 14.01 24.80
CA GLY A 47 -10.49 15.16 25.60
C GLY A 47 -9.61 15.30 26.83
N LYS A 48 -9.27 16.54 27.15
CA LYS A 48 -9.11 17.03 28.51
C LYS A 48 -9.39 18.52 28.56
#